data_AF-A0A946EFX9-F1
#
_entry.id   AF-A0A946EFX9-F1
#
_cell.length_a   1.000
_cell.length_b   1.000
_cell.length_c   1.000
_cell.angle_alpha   90.00
_cell.angle_beta   90.00
_cell.angle_gamma   90.00
#
_symmetry.space_group_name_H-M   'P 1'
#
loop_
_entity.id
_entity.type
_entity.pdbx_description
1 polymer ?
#
loop_
_entity_poly.entity_id
_entity_poly.type
_entity_poly.pdbx_seq_one_letter_code
_entity_poly.pdbx_strand_id
1 'polypeptide(L)' 'MFDTRMTALRHRLDKNCIDVALITDDDNIYYLTGYYDYLHMEFGR' A
#
# COMPACT_ATOMS: atom_id res chain seq x y z
N MET A 1 2.26 6.73 -11.84
CA MET A 1 3.07 7.00 -10.62
C MET A 1 2.98 5.83 -9.64
N PHE A 2 1.78 5.41 -9.25
CA PHE A 2 1.55 4.27 -8.34
C PHE A 2 2.05 2.93 -8.90
N ASP A 3 1.80 2.66 -10.19
CA ASP A 3 2.28 1.44 -10.86
C ASP A 3 3.78 1.23 -10.76
N THR A 4 4.58 2.30 -10.90
CA THR A 4 6.03 2.24 -10.76
C THR A 4 6.44 1.83 -9.35
N ARG A 5 5.77 2.36 -8.33
CA ARG A 5 6.03 2.04 -6.91
C ARG A 5 5.61 0.61 -6.58
N MET A 6 4.43 0.19 -7.05
CA MET A 6 3.96 -1.19 -6.89
C MET A 6 4.89 -2.20 -7.58
N THR A 7 5.37 -1.86 -8.78
CA THR A 7 6.35 -2.69 -9.51
C THR A 7 7.67 -2.79 -8.76
N ALA A 8 8.17 -1.67 -8.23
CA ALA A 8 9.39 -1.65 -7.41
C ALA A 8 9.22 -2.47 -6.11
N LEU A 9 8.05 -2.41 -5.47
CA LEU A 9 7.73 -3.24 -4.31
C LEU A 9 7.76 -4.72 -4.66
N ARG A 10 7.07 -5.14 -5.73
CA ARG A 10 7.04 -6.54 -6.19
C ARG A 10 8.44 -7.07 -6.49
N HIS A 11 9.27 -6.30 -7.18
CA HIS A 11 10.66 -6.68 -7.45
C HIS A 11 11.48 -6.86 -6.16
N ARG A 12 11.24 -6.02 -5.14
CA ARG A 12 11.90 -6.17 -3.84
C ARG A 12 11.39 -7.41 -3.09
N LEU A 13 10.10 -7.73 -3.18
CA LEU A 13 9.55 -8.95 -2.57
C LEU A 13 10.17 -10.20 -3.20
N ASP A 14 10.21 -10.26 -4.53
CA ASP A 14 10.83 -11.35 -5.30
C ASP A 14 12.31 -11.54 -4.95
N LYS A 15 13.08 -10.45 -4.93
CA LYS A 15 14.51 -10.47 -4.54
C LYS A 15 14.74 -11.04 -3.13
N ASN A 16 13.77 -10.94 -2.23
CA ASN A 16 13.86 -11.41 -0.85
C ASN A 16 13.11 -12.73 -0.61
N CYS A 17 12.64 -13.41 -1.66
CA CYS A 17 11.84 -14.63 -1.57
C CYS A 17 10.60 -14.46 -0.66
N ILE A 18 9.92 -13.32 -0.78
CA ILE A 18 8.67 -13.03 -0.04
C ILE A 18 7.51 -13.12 -1.03
N ASP A 19 6.68 -14.15 -0.88
CA ASP A 19 5.55 -14.37 -1.79
C ASP A 19 4.35 -13.46 -1.49
N VAL A 20 4.17 -13.07 -0.22
CA VAL A 20 3.00 -12.29 0.24
C VAL A 20 3.43 -11.23 1.25
N ALA A 21 2.89 -10.02 1.10
CA ALA A 21 3.02 -8.94 2.08
C ALA A 21 1.62 -8.43 2.47
N LEU A 22 1.37 -8.30 3.78
CA LEU A 22 0.18 -7.65 4.31
C LEU A 22 0.53 -6.22 4.69
N ILE A 23 -0.22 -5.25 4.16
CA ILE A 23 -0.02 -3.82 4.40
C ILE A 23 -1.29 -3.28 5.03
N THR A 24 -1.15 -2.73 6.24
CA THR A 24 -2.27 -2.20 7.04
C THR A 24 -2.11 -0.71 7.36
N ASP A 25 -0.97 -0.13 6.98
CA ASP A 25 -0.69 1.28 7.17
C ASP A 25 -1.27 2.08 6.01
N ASP A 26 -2.15 3.04 6.33
CA ASP A 26 -2.93 3.79 5.34
C ASP A 26 -2.06 4.64 4.43
N ASP A 27 -0.97 5.20 4.96
CA ASP A 27 0.01 5.95 4.18
C ASP A 27 0.65 5.08 3.11
N ASN A 28 1.04 3.85 3.45
CA ASN A 28 1.58 2.89 2.49
C ASN A 28 0.52 2.43 1.47
N ILE A 29 -0.73 2.23 1.89
CA ILE A 29 -1.84 1.90 0.98
C ILE A 29 -2.00 3.01 -0.05
N TYR A 30 -2.10 4.27 0.38
CA TYR A 30 -2.20 5.41 -0.51
C TYR A 30 -0.94 5.57 -1.39
N TYR A 31 0.25 5.47 -0.79
CA TYR A 31 1.52 5.63 -1.50
C TYR A 31 1.68 4.62 -2.64
N LEU A 32 1.26 3.38 -2.43
CA LEU A 32 1.43 2.27 -3.37
C LEU A 32 0.31 2.14 -4.39
N THR A 33 -0.93 2.46 -4.01
CA THR A 33 -2.11 2.18 -4.83
C THR A 33 -2.84 3.44 -5.29
N GLY A 34 -2.61 4.58 -4.62
CA GLY A 34 -3.40 5.79 -4.78
C GLY A 34 -4.81 5.67 -4.18
N TYR A 35 -5.15 4.53 -3.56
CA TYR A 35 -6.39 4.36 -2.85
C TYR A 35 -6.37 5.20 -1.59
N TYR A 36 -7.37 6.06 -1.46
CA TYR A 36 -7.62 6.84 -0.27
C TYR A 36 -9.09 6.61 0.11
N ASP A 37 -9.33 5.96 1.25
CA ASP A 37 -10.68 5.79 1.74
C ASP A 37 -11.15 7.09 2.42
N TYR A 38 -12.12 7.77 1.81
CA TYR A 38 -12.72 8.98 2.36
C TYR A 38 -13.66 8.70 3.55
N LEU A 39 -13.84 7.44 3.96
CA LEU A 39 -14.77 7.05 5.02
C LEU A 39 -14.19 7.03 6.44
N HIS A 40 -12.94 7.43 6.66
CA HIS A 40 -12.42 7.69 8.01
C HIS A 40 -12.89 9.02 8.62
N MET A 41 -14.12 9.44 8.35
CA MET A 41 -14.80 10.35 9.27
C MET A 41 -15.17 9.53 10.51
N GLU A 42 -14.28 9.49 11.51
CA GLU A 42 -14.71 9.21 12.88
C GLU A 42 -15.70 10.32 13.29
N PHE A 43 -16.97 10.16 12.95
CA PHE A 43 -18.08 10.79 13.66
C PHE A 43 -18.20 10.10 15.03
N GLY A 44 -17.19 10.33 15.87
CA GLY A 44 -16.96 9.62 17.12
C GLY A 44 -16.38 10.52 18.20
N ARG A 45 -16.86 11.76 18.30
CA ARG A 45 -16.91 12.52 19.54
C ARG A 45 -18.29 13.14 19.69
#